data_AF-A0A543Q6K9-F1
#
_entry.id   AF-A0A543Q6K9-F1
#
_cell.length_a   1.000
_cell.length_b   1.000
_cell.length_c   1.000
_cell.angle_alpha   90.00
_cell.angle_beta   90.00
_cell.angle_gamma   90.00
#
_symmetry.space_group_name_H-M   'P 1'
#
loop_
_entity.id
_entity.type
_entity.pdbx_description
1 polymer ?
#
loop_
_entity_poly.entity_id
_entity_poly.type
_entity_poly.pdbx_seq_one_letter_code
_entity_poly.pdbx_strand_id
1 'polypeptide(L)'
;MHKYQGSLDGLCGPYAVVNAFHLLGCDDEVLEDIFKVACQSPVRSRWPDLLWEGTGLGDLQRMIRSVMKLPCIDTSDLKVVYPFLNNNYVNTKNYWEHFCGFTDNERFKCGILGLHSPGEHWIVFKREGRLIEFYDSSPKRPRIRKRIRSIDAAGRRRKPANWLVEPRETILFQSRS
;
A
#
# COMPACT_ATOMS: atom_id res chain seq x y z
N MET A 1 -7.74 13.59 -14.22
CA MET A 1 -6.87 12.61 -13.53
C MET A 1 -5.50 12.59 -14.22
N HIS A 2 -4.42 12.90 -13.50
CA HIS A 2 -3.11 13.25 -14.05
C HIS A 2 -2.31 12.01 -14.49
N LYS A 3 -1.77 12.04 -15.72
CA LYS A 3 -1.27 10.89 -16.51
C LYS A 3 0.03 10.23 -16.00
N TYR A 4 0.66 10.75 -14.94
CA TYR A 4 2.01 10.33 -14.52
C TYR A 4 2.26 10.12 -13.01
N GLN A 5 1.22 10.11 -12.16
CA GLN A 5 1.33 9.96 -10.70
C GLN A 5 2.27 8.81 -10.29
N GLY A 6 3.39 9.11 -9.62
CA GLY A 6 4.35 8.12 -9.13
C GLY A 6 5.13 7.34 -10.20
N SER A 7 4.95 7.68 -11.49
CA SER A 7 5.57 6.96 -12.62
C SER A 7 6.79 7.67 -13.21
N LEU A 8 6.92 8.97 -12.94
CA LEU A 8 8.06 9.80 -13.32
C LEU A 8 8.90 10.23 -12.11
N ASP A 9 8.43 9.90 -10.91
CA ASP A 9 9.02 10.27 -9.63
C ASP A 9 8.83 9.12 -8.63
N GLY A 10 9.61 9.15 -7.56
CA GLY A 10 9.57 8.21 -6.44
C GLY A 10 8.39 8.44 -5.48
N LEU A 11 7.38 9.23 -5.85
CA LEU A 11 6.28 9.62 -4.96
C LEU A 11 5.14 8.59 -4.92
N CYS A 12 5.33 7.38 -5.45
CA CYS A 12 4.36 6.29 -5.32
C CYS A 12 3.98 6.00 -3.87
N GLY A 13 4.89 6.17 -2.90
CA GLY A 13 4.60 6.04 -1.47
C GLY A 13 3.58 7.05 -0.94
N PRO A 14 3.84 8.37 -1.02
CA PRO A 14 2.88 9.40 -0.63
C PRO A 14 1.52 9.23 -1.31
N TYR A 15 1.51 8.89 -2.60
CA TYR A 15 0.27 8.63 -3.33
C TYR A 15 -0.47 7.39 -2.84
N ALA A 16 0.23 6.30 -2.52
CA ALA A 16 -0.37 5.12 -1.92
C ALA A 16 -1.01 5.45 -0.55
N VAL A 17 -0.39 6.32 0.25
CA VAL A 17 -0.96 6.80 1.51
C VAL A 17 -2.24 7.61 1.25
N VAL A 18 -2.20 8.60 0.37
CA VAL A 18 -3.39 9.41 0.01
C VAL A 18 -4.54 8.51 -0.49
N ASN A 19 -4.24 7.60 -1.40
CA ASN A 19 -5.23 6.69 -1.98
C ASN A 19 -5.81 5.73 -0.92
N ALA A 20 -5.00 5.26 0.05
CA ALA A 20 -5.51 4.46 1.15
C ALA A 20 -6.50 5.24 2.01
N PHE A 21 -6.19 6.51 2.35
CA PHE A 21 -7.10 7.36 3.14
C PHE A 21 -8.34 7.80 2.37
N HIS A 22 -8.25 8.03 1.06
CA HIS A 22 -9.42 8.20 0.20
C HIS A 22 -10.36 6.98 0.28
N LEU A 23 -9.80 5.77 0.26
CA LEU A 23 -10.58 4.54 0.39
C LEU A 23 -11.17 4.30 1.79
N LEU A 24 -10.64 4.98 2.81
CA LEU A 24 -11.17 5.05 4.17
C LEU A 24 -12.25 6.13 4.34
N GLY A 25 -12.55 6.90 3.29
CA GLY A 25 -13.62 7.90 3.29
C GLY A 25 -13.18 9.33 3.60
N CYS A 26 -11.88 9.64 3.52
CA CYS A 26 -11.43 11.03 3.63
C CYS A 26 -11.80 11.84 2.37
N ASP A 27 -12.30 13.05 2.59
CA ASP A 27 -12.69 14.01 1.54
C ASP A 27 -11.48 14.63 0.84
N ASP A 28 -11.67 15.08 -0.41
CA ASP A 28 -10.61 15.60 -1.29
C ASP A 28 -9.83 16.78 -0.68
N GLU A 29 -10.49 17.66 0.09
CA GLU A 29 -9.83 18.77 0.79
C GLU A 29 -8.80 18.27 1.81
N VAL A 30 -9.12 17.18 2.50
CA VAL A 30 -8.23 16.54 3.48
C VAL A 30 -7.09 15.80 2.77
N LEU A 31 -7.34 15.21 1.60
CA LEU A 31 -6.35 14.45 0.84
C LEU A 31 -5.11 15.28 0.45
N GLU A 32 -5.28 16.59 0.21
CA GLU A 32 -4.15 17.48 -0.08
C GLU A 32 -3.22 17.63 1.15
N ASP A 33 -3.80 17.79 2.34
CA ASP A 33 -3.03 17.87 3.58
C ASP A 33 -2.37 16.53 3.94
N ILE A 34 -3.05 15.42 3.68
CA ILE A 34 -2.47 14.07 3.78
C ILE A 34 -1.24 13.96 2.88
N PHE A 35 -1.34 14.42 1.62
CA PHE A 35 -0.22 14.38 0.68
C PHE A 35 0.96 15.21 1.19
N LYS A 36 0.71 16.44 1.63
CA LYS A 36 1.75 17.34 2.18
C LYS A 36 2.44 16.70 3.39
N VAL A 37 1.68 16.19 4.36
CA VAL A 37 2.23 15.55 5.55
C VAL A 37 3.00 14.28 5.20
N ALA A 38 2.49 13.46 4.28
CA ALA A 38 3.21 12.28 3.80
C ALA A 38 4.56 12.66 3.18
N CYS A 39 4.61 13.67 2.30
CA CYS A 39 5.86 14.16 1.72
C CYS A 39 6.84 14.74 2.76
N GLN A 40 6.34 15.36 3.84
CA GLN A 40 7.19 15.93 4.90
C GLN A 40 7.66 14.90 5.95
N SER A 41 7.10 13.69 5.94
CA SER A 41 7.34 12.68 6.98
C SER A 41 8.67 11.90 6.90
N PRO A 42 9.23 11.59 5.71
CA PRO A 42 10.55 11.01 5.60
C PRO A 42 11.62 11.86 6.29
N VAL A 43 12.70 11.22 6.72
CA VAL A 43 13.83 11.95 7.32
C VAL A 43 14.44 12.90 6.30
N ARG A 44 14.86 14.10 6.74
CA ARG A 44 15.39 15.13 5.83
C ARG A 44 16.56 14.65 4.97
N SER A 45 17.40 13.76 5.49
CA SER A 45 18.55 13.20 4.76
C SER A 45 18.18 12.27 3.61
N ARG A 46 16.92 11.81 3.52
CA ARG A 46 16.42 11.07 2.34
C ARG A 46 16.15 11.99 1.15
N TRP A 47 16.04 13.29 1.38
CA TRP A 47 15.82 14.27 0.31
C TRP A 47 17.18 14.79 -0.21
N PRO A 48 17.35 14.93 -1.54
CA PRO A 48 16.34 14.76 -2.59
C PRO A 48 16.22 13.32 -3.14
N ASP A 49 17.11 12.40 -2.76
CA ASP A 49 17.25 11.07 -3.38
C ASP A 49 15.96 10.24 -3.40
N LEU A 50 15.08 10.42 -2.42
CA LEU A 50 13.74 9.82 -2.37
C LEU A 50 12.92 10.06 -3.64
N LEU A 51 13.11 11.20 -4.32
CA LEU A 51 12.43 11.49 -5.58
C LEU A 51 12.82 10.51 -6.70
N TRP A 52 13.99 9.89 -6.62
CA TRP A 52 14.51 8.99 -7.66
C TRP A 52 14.49 7.53 -7.21
N GLU A 53 14.79 7.29 -5.94
CA GLU A 53 14.84 5.94 -5.35
C GLU A 53 13.47 5.44 -4.88
N GLY A 54 12.49 6.32 -4.73
CA GLY A 54 11.21 5.99 -4.13
C GLY A 54 11.27 5.87 -2.61
N THR A 55 10.21 5.29 -2.05
CA THR A 55 10.04 5.13 -0.61
C THR A 55 10.22 3.69 -0.17
N GLY A 56 10.90 3.46 0.95
CA GLY A 56 10.90 2.16 1.60
C GLY A 56 9.73 1.98 2.57
N LEU A 57 9.54 0.77 3.09
CA LEU A 57 8.51 0.48 4.11
C LEU A 57 8.64 1.40 5.34
N GLY A 58 9.87 1.69 5.78
CA GLY A 58 10.13 2.57 6.91
C GLY A 58 9.67 4.01 6.67
N ASP A 59 9.73 4.49 5.42
CA ASP A 59 9.20 5.80 5.04
C ASP A 59 7.66 5.78 5.08
N LEU A 60 7.02 4.76 4.48
CA LEU A 60 5.56 4.59 4.54
C LEU A 60 5.04 4.52 5.98
N GLN A 61 5.73 3.80 6.86
CA GLN A 61 5.39 3.73 8.29
C GLN A 61 5.46 5.10 8.97
N ARG A 62 6.41 5.98 8.59
CA ARG A 62 6.46 7.36 9.11
C ARG A 62 5.33 8.19 8.52
N MET A 63 5.11 8.12 7.22
CA MET A 63 4.03 8.83 6.52
C MET A 63 2.67 8.53 7.14
N ILE A 64 2.30 7.25 7.26
CA ILE A 64 1.02 6.82 7.83
C ILE A 64 0.88 7.31 9.28
N ARG A 65 1.92 7.17 10.10
CA ARG A 65 1.89 7.64 11.49
C ARG A 65 1.74 9.15 11.61
N SER A 66 2.34 9.94 10.73
CA SER A 66 2.19 11.40 10.72
C SER A 66 0.80 11.81 10.25
N VAL A 67 0.29 11.16 9.19
CA VAL A 67 -1.06 11.41 8.68
C VAL A 67 -2.12 11.08 9.75
N MET A 68 -1.97 9.97 10.46
CA MET A 68 -2.86 9.60 11.58
C MET A 68 -2.86 10.59 12.75
N LYS A 69 -1.92 11.55 12.81
CA LYS A 69 -1.89 12.61 13.83
C LYS A 69 -2.56 13.91 13.36
N LEU A 70 -3.00 13.98 12.10
CA LEU A 70 -3.73 15.14 11.61
C LEU A 70 -5.06 15.26 12.37
N PRO A 71 -5.43 16.47 12.85
CA PRO A 71 -6.67 16.68 13.61
C PRO A 71 -7.96 16.31 12.86
N CYS A 72 -7.92 16.38 11.52
CA CYS A 72 -9.04 16.04 10.64
C CYS A 72 -9.19 14.53 10.38
N ILE A 73 -8.27 13.70 10.87
CA ILE A 73 -8.31 12.25 10.69
C ILE A 73 -8.85 11.61 11.98
N ASP A 74 -10.07 11.09 11.93
CA ASP A 74 -10.60 10.27 13.01
C ASP A 74 -9.89 8.91 13.03
N THR A 75 -9.05 8.70 14.03
CA THR A 75 -8.32 7.43 14.24
C THR A 75 -8.91 6.58 15.36
N SER A 76 -10.05 6.99 15.93
CA SER A 76 -10.66 6.34 17.09
C SER A 76 -11.02 4.88 16.83
N ASP A 77 -11.50 4.56 15.62
CA ASP A 77 -11.76 3.19 15.16
C ASP A 77 -10.69 2.66 14.19
N LEU A 78 -9.69 3.45 13.79
CA LEU A 78 -8.68 3.00 12.82
C LEU A 78 -7.50 2.29 13.49
N LYS A 79 -7.10 1.15 12.94
CA LYS A 79 -5.91 0.37 13.28
C LYS A 79 -5.10 0.07 12.03
N VAL A 80 -3.80 0.35 12.08
CA VAL A 80 -2.84 -0.06 11.04
C VAL A 80 -2.05 -1.26 11.53
N VAL A 81 -1.99 -2.32 10.73
CA VAL A 81 -1.29 -3.56 11.06
C VAL A 81 -0.27 -3.92 9.99
N TYR A 82 0.84 -4.52 10.45
CA TYR A 82 1.95 -5.00 9.62
C TYR A 82 2.10 -6.51 9.84
N PRO A 83 1.14 -7.33 9.35
CA PRO A 83 0.95 -8.72 9.77
C PRO A 83 2.16 -9.62 9.53
N PHE A 84 3.06 -9.21 8.64
CA PHE A 84 4.15 -10.04 8.13
C PHE A 84 5.53 -9.43 8.34
N LEU A 85 5.65 -8.29 9.04
CA LEU A 85 6.91 -7.55 9.19
C LEU A 85 8.07 -8.41 9.71
N ASN A 86 7.77 -9.31 10.65
CA ASN A 86 8.73 -10.18 11.33
C ASN A 86 8.72 -11.63 10.82
N ASN A 87 7.91 -11.94 9.80
CA ASN A 87 7.73 -13.31 9.32
C ASN A 87 8.37 -13.50 7.95
N ASN A 88 9.26 -14.49 7.86
CA ASN A 88 9.81 -14.93 6.58
C ASN A 88 8.91 -16.01 5.98
N TYR A 89 7.93 -15.61 5.16
CA TYR A 89 7.10 -16.58 4.45
C TYR A 89 7.89 -17.24 3.33
N VAL A 90 8.08 -18.54 3.46
CA VAL A 90 8.93 -19.31 2.54
C VAL A 90 8.20 -19.68 1.24
N ASN A 91 6.86 -19.60 1.21
CA ASN A 91 6.07 -19.94 0.03
C ASN A 91 4.83 -19.06 -0.17
N THR A 92 4.44 -18.90 -1.45
CA THR A 92 3.32 -18.08 -1.93
C THR A 92 1.98 -18.51 -1.34
N LYS A 93 1.76 -19.81 -1.18
CA LYS A 93 0.49 -20.37 -0.70
C LYS A 93 0.24 -19.96 0.75
N ASN A 94 1.22 -20.18 1.63
CA ASN A 94 1.17 -19.84 3.04
C ASN A 94 0.96 -18.33 3.21
N TYR A 95 1.72 -17.49 2.49
CA TYR A 95 1.52 -16.04 2.53
C TYR A 95 0.05 -15.68 2.25
N TRP A 96 -0.52 -16.20 1.16
CA TRP A 96 -1.89 -15.88 0.78
C TRP A 96 -2.95 -16.48 1.71
N GLU A 97 -2.71 -17.65 2.31
CA GLU A 97 -3.59 -18.23 3.33
C GLU A 97 -3.66 -17.34 4.58
N HIS A 98 -2.50 -16.90 5.10
CA HIS A 98 -2.47 -15.98 6.23
C HIS A 98 -3.03 -14.60 5.86
N PHE A 99 -2.73 -14.10 4.67
CA PHE A 99 -3.30 -12.85 4.14
C PHE A 99 -4.83 -12.92 4.11
N CYS A 100 -5.40 -14.04 3.66
CA CYS A 100 -6.85 -14.27 3.73
C CYS A 100 -7.36 -14.18 5.17
N GLY A 101 -6.69 -14.81 6.15
CA GLY A 101 -7.07 -14.70 7.56
C GLY A 101 -7.17 -13.26 8.09
N PHE A 102 -6.29 -12.36 7.63
CA PHE A 102 -6.34 -10.94 8.03
C PHE A 102 -7.35 -10.09 7.26
N THR A 103 -7.79 -10.54 6.08
CA THR A 103 -8.59 -9.75 5.15
C THR A 103 -10.01 -10.28 4.93
N ASP A 104 -10.30 -11.53 5.32
CA ASP A 104 -11.64 -12.14 5.35
C ASP A 104 -12.37 -11.79 6.67
N ASN A 105 -12.49 -10.50 6.97
CA ASN A 105 -13.30 -10.00 8.08
C ASN A 105 -13.79 -8.58 7.79
N GLU A 106 -14.89 -8.17 8.44
CA GLU A 106 -15.53 -6.86 8.24
C GLU A 106 -14.70 -5.68 8.78
N ARG A 107 -13.70 -5.98 9.60
CA ARG A 107 -12.77 -4.97 10.10
C ARG A 107 -11.81 -4.52 9.01
N PHE A 108 -11.42 -5.38 8.08
CA PHE A 108 -10.53 -5.01 6.98
C PHE A 108 -11.18 -3.97 6.07
N LYS A 109 -10.51 -2.83 5.87
CA LYS A 109 -11.02 -1.73 5.03
C LYS A 109 -10.26 -1.60 3.70
N CYS A 110 -8.93 -1.60 3.76
CA CYS A 110 -8.03 -1.55 2.62
C CYS A 110 -6.61 -1.91 3.07
N GLY A 111 -5.67 -1.99 2.13
CA GLY A 111 -4.26 -2.16 2.45
C GLY A 111 -3.34 -1.58 1.38
N ILE A 112 -2.04 -1.62 1.68
CA ILE A 112 -0.95 -1.28 0.77
C ILE A 112 -0.04 -2.50 0.66
N LEU A 113 0.41 -2.81 -0.55
CA LEU A 113 1.39 -3.86 -0.84
C LEU A 113 2.60 -3.26 -1.54
N GLY A 114 3.80 -3.69 -1.14
CA GLY A 114 5.01 -3.52 -1.94
C GLY A 114 5.03 -4.51 -3.10
N LEU A 115 5.01 -3.99 -4.32
CA LEU A 115 5.15 -4.75 -5.56
C LEU A 115 6.61 -4.66 -6.02
N HIS A 116 7.26 -5.78 -6.31
CA HIS A 116 8.64 -5.83 -6.82
C HIS A 116 8.71 -6.20 -8.32
N SER A 117 7.63 -6.72 -8.89
CA SER A 117 7.52 -7.04 -10.33
C SER A 117 6.08 -6.80 -10.80
N PRO A 118 5.86 -6.24 -12.00
CA PRO A 118 6.84 -5.93 -13.06
C PRO A 118 7.68 -4.66 -12.84
N GLY A 119 7.45 -3.94 -11.75
CA GLY A 119 8.26 -2.81 -11.32
C GLY A 119 8.05 -2.56 -9.84
N GLU A 120 9.03 -1.94 -9.20
CA GLU A 120 8.96 -1.55 -7.80
C GLU A 120 7.90 -0.46 -7.62
N HIS A 121 6.86 -0.74 -6.84
CA HIS A 121 5.73 0.18 -6.67
C HIS A 121 4.94 -0.10 -5.39
N TRP A 122 4.47 0.96 -4.74
CA TRP A 122 3.48 0.84 -3.66
C TRP A 122 2.08 0.85 -4.24
N ILE A 123 1.33 -0.22 -4.02
CA ILE A 123 -0.01 -0.36 -4.59
C ILE A 123 -1.07 -0.52 -3.51
N VAL A 124 -2.14 0.25 -3.62
CA VAL A 124 -3.27 0.21 -2.68
C VAL A 124 -4.24 -0.88 -3.13
N PHE A 125 -4.93 -1.53 -2.21
CA PHE A 125 -5.89 -2.56 -2.58
C PHE A 125 -7.12 -2.64 -1.67
N LYS A 126 -8.22 -3.14 -2.23
CA LYS A 126 -9.36 -3.72 -1.52
C LYS A 126 -9.52 -5.19 -1.90
N ARG A 127 -10.16 -5.94 -1.01
CA ARG A 127 -10.46 -7.36 -1.23
C ARG A 127 -11.96 -7.52 -1.51
N GLU A 128 -12.27 -8.35 -2.49
CA GLU A 128 -13.63 -8.76 -2.83
C GLU A 128 -13.62 -10.30 -2.97
N GLY A 129 -13.84 -10.99 -1.85
CA GLY A 129 -13.72 -12.46 -1.78
C GLY A 129 -12.34 -12.95 -2.23
N ARG A 130 -12.28 -13.70 -3.34
CA ARG A 130 -11.02 -14.25 -3.90
C ARG A 130 -10.30 -13.29 -4.87
N LEU A 131 -10.84 -12.09 -5.07
CA LEU A 131 -10.29 -11.06 -5.93
C LEU A 131 -9.64 -9.96 -5.07
N ILE A 132 -8.53 -9.44 -5.58
CA ILE A 132 -7.95 -8.19 -5.10
C ILE A 132 -8.20 -7.15 -6.19
N GLU A 133 -8.81 -6.05 -5.79
CA GLU A 133 -8.90 -4.85 -6.59
C GLU A 133 -7.78 -3.91 -6.16
N PHE A 134 -6.82 -3.71 -7.06
CA PHE A 134 -5.73 -2.80 -6.88
C PHE A 134 -6.10 -1.41 -7.38
N TYR A 135 -5.76 -0.41 -6.59
CA TYR A 135 -5.85 1.00 -6.87
C TYR A 135 -4.42 1.50 -7.08
N ASP A 136 -4.24 2.49 -7.94
CA ASP A 136 -2.94 3.14 -8.16
C ASP A 136 -1.90 2.28 -8.92
N SER A 137 -2.33 1.42 -9.86
CA SER A 137 -1.39 0.63 -10.67
C SER A 137 -0.75 1.41 -11.83
N SER A 138 -1.40 2.51 -12.24
CA SER A 138 -0.92 3.59 -13.12
C SER A 138 -2.08 4.54 -13.40
N PRO A 139 -1.83 5.79 -13.80
CA PRO A 139 -2.89 6.72 -14.26
C PRO A 139 -3.72 6.19 -15.44
N LYS A 140 -3.14 5.31 -16.26
CA LYS A 140 -3.81 4.67 -17.41
C LYS A 140 -4.63 3.44 -17.01
N ARG A 141 -4.33 2.84 -15.85
CA ARG A 141 -5.04 1.70 -15.28
C ARG A 141 -5.23 1.96 -13.78
N PRO A 142 -6.08 2.93 -13.41
CA PRO A 142 -6.23 3.32 -12.01
C PRO A 142 -6.76 2.17 -11.14
N ARG A 143 -7.44 1.20 -11.77
CA ARG A 143 -7.95 0.00 -11.14
C ARG A 143 -7.59 -1.24 -11.93
N ILE A 144 -7.05 -2.26 -11.25
CA ILE A 144 -6.79 -3.58 -11.83
C ILE A 144 -7.30 -4.64 -10.87
N ARG A 145 -8.09 -5.60 -11.37
CA ARG A 145 -8.52 -6.77 -10.59
C ARG A 145 -7.65 -7.97 -10.91
N LYS A 146 -7.18 -8.67 -9.87
CA LYS A 146 -6.42 -9.91 -9.99
C LYS A 146 -6.92 -10.96 -9.01
N ARG A 147 -6.83 -12.22 -9.41
CA ARG A 147 -7.06 -13.35 -8.50
C ARG A 147 -5.82 -13.49 -7.60
N ILE A 148 -6.02 -13.67 -6.30
CA ILE A 148 -4.94 -13.87 -5.32
C ILE A 148 -3.93 -14.93 -5.80
N ARG A 149 -4.41 -16.08 -6.27
CA ARG A 149 -3.59 -17.20 -6.78
C ARG A 149 -2.68 -16.86 -7.98
N SER A 150 -2.90 -15.73 -8.64
CA SER A 150 -2.12 -15.28 -9.80
C SER A 150 -0.95 -14.37 -9.44
N ILE A 151 -0.83 -13.97 -8.17
CA ILE A 151 0.21 -13.08 -7.67
C ILE A 151 1.19 -13.93 -6.86
N ASP A 152 2.47 -13.80 -7.16
CA ASP A 152 3.54 -14.45 -6.42
C ASP A 152 3.95 -13.62 -5.20
N ALA A 153 4.44 -14.29 -4.17
CA ALA A 153 4.93 -13.69 -2.93
C ALA A 153 6.22 -14.38 -2.43
N ALA A 154 6.76 -15.35 -3.19
CA ALA A 154 7.97 -16.08 -2.84
C ALA A 154 9.04 -16.03 -3.95
N GLY A 155 8.81 -15.26 -5.03
CA GLY A 155 9.73 -15.13 -6.16
C GLY A 155 9.98 -16.42 -6.97
N ARG A 156 9.17 -17.47 -6.76
CA ARG A 156 9.35 -18.80 -7.37
C ARG A 156 8.82 -18.85 -8.80
N ARG A 157 7.82 -18.04 -9.15
CA ARG A 157 7.20 -18.02 -10.48
C ARG A 157 7.86 -16.94 -11.34
N ARG A 158 9.10 -17.20 -11.79
CA ARG A 158 9.92 -16.35 -12.65
C ARG A 158 9.38 -16.19 -14.09
N LYS A 159 8.14 -15.73 -14.26
CA LYS A 159 7.72 -15.12 -15.54
C LYS A 159 7.72 -13.61 -15.34
N PRO A 160 8.36 -12.81 -16.21
CA PRO A 160 8.45 -11.35 -16.07
C PRO A 160 7.10 -10.64 -15.94
N ALA A 161 6.03 -11.24 -16.48
CA ALA A 161 4.68 -10.69 -16.40
C ALA A 161 3.94 -10.97 -15.07
N ASN A 162 4.49 -11.84 -14.22
CA ASN A 162 3.87 -12.16 -12.95
C ASN A 162 4.10 -11.04 -11.95
N TRP A 163 3.04 -10.74 -11.21
CA TRP A 163 3.12 -9.80 -10.11
C TRP A 163 3.83 -10.50 -8.95
N LEU A 164 4.84 -9.85 -8.40
CA LEU A 164 5.55 -10.30 -7.21
C LEU A 164 5.35 -9.26 -6.12
N VAL A 165 4.75 -9.66 -5.01
CA VAL A 165 4.66 -8.82 -3.81
C VAL A 165 5.69 -9.26 -2.78
N GLU A 166 6.19 -8.31 -2.00
CA GLU A 166 7.04 -8.59 -0.84
C GLU A 166 6.15 -8.74 0.40
N PRO A 167 6.04 -9.95 1.00
CA PRO A 167 5.21 -10.17 2.18
C PRO A 167 5.44 -9.18 3.31
N ARG A 168 6.70 -8.80 3.58
CA ARG A 168 7.04 -7.91 4.69
C ARG A 168 6.56 -6.46 4.46
N GLU A 169 6.25 -6.14 3.21
CA GLU A 169 5.75 -4.85 2.75
C GLU A 169 4.22 -4.81 2.65
N THR A 170 3.53 -5.69 3.39
CA THR A 170 2.07 -5.67 3.53
C THR A 170 1.65 -4.81 4.71
N ILE A 171 0.83 -3.81 4.42
CA ILE A 171 0.21 -2.91 5.39
C ILE A 171 -1.31 -3.06 5.26
N LEU A 172 -2.02 -3.27 6.36
CA LEU A 172 -3.49 -3.33 6.36
C LEU A 172 -4.07 -2.23 7.25
N PHE A 173 -5.16 -1.64 6.79
CA PHE A 173 -6.01 -0.73 7.53
C PHE A 173 -7.27 -1.49 7.96
N GLN A 174 -7.53 -1.51 9.26
CA GLN A 174 -8.61 -2.26 9.88
C GLN A 174 -9.37 -1.39 10.89
N SER A 175 -10.65 -1.67 11.09
CA SER A 175 -11.38 -1.20 12.28
C SER A 175 -10.83 -1.85 13.56
N ARG A 176 -10.89 -1.15 14.69
CA ARG A 176 -10.51 -1.66 16.01
C ARG A 176 -11.56 -2.60 16.57
N SER A 177 -12.82 -2.32 16.25
CA SER A 177 -14.04 -2.99 16.78
C SER A 177 -14.63 -3.94 15.76
#